data_AF-A0A139JQU4-F1
#
_entry.id   AF-A0A139JQU4-F1
#
_cell.length_a   1.000
_cell.length_b   1.000
_cell.length_c   1.000
_cell.angle_alpha   90.00
_cell.angle_beta   90.00
_cell.angle_gamma   90.00
#
_symmetry.space_group_name_H-M   'P 1'
#
loop_
_entity.id
_entity.type
_entity.pdbx_description
1 polymer ?
#
loop_
_entity_poly.entity_id
_entity_poly.type
_entity_poly.pdbx_seq_one_letter_code
_entity_poly.pdbx_strand_id
1 'polypeptide(L)' 'MNATRRKWKSNLHKIRILDKRGKICKIYVSARALKKNEFRRV' A
#
# COMPACT_ATOMS: atom_id res chain seq x y z
N MET A 1 -22.52 29.96 -6.10
CA MET A 1 -21.06 29.81 -5.88
C MET A 1 -20.83 28.85 -4.72
N ASN A 2 -20.95 27.53 -4.91
CA ASN A 2 -20.65 26.56 -3.85
C ASN A 2 -20.03 25.32 -4.50
N ALA A 3 -18.69 25.27 -4.56
CA ALA A 3 -17.98 24.10 -5.06
C ALA A 3 -17.63 23.18 -3.88
N THR A 4 -18.04 21.92 -3.94
CA THR A 4 -17.67 20.91 -2.94
C THR A 4 -16.26 20.39 -3.24
N ARG A 5 -15.37 20.48 -2.25
CA ARG A 5 -13.99 19.97 -2.38
C ARG A 5 -14.01 18.43 -2.34
N ARG A 6 -13.59 17.80 -3.44
CA ARG A 6 -13.42 16.35 -3.52
C ARG A 6 -12.09 15.93 -2.92
N LYS A 7 -12.12 14.89 -2.07
CA LYS A 7 -10.92 14.17 -1.64
C LYS A 7 -10.68 12.99 -2.57
N TRP A 8 -9.46 12.86 -3.08
CA TRP A 8 -9.05 11.71 -3.88
C TRP A 8 -8.56 10.59 -2.97
N LYS A 9 -9.09 9.39 -3.18
CA LYS A 9 -8.68 8.21 -2.43
C LYS A 9 -7.43 7.61 -3.07
N SER A 10 -6.46 7.21 -2.24
CA SER A 10 -5.27 6.49 -2.71
C SER A 10 -5.62 5.04 -3.05
N ASN A 11 -5.02 4.51 -4.12
CA ASN A 11 -5.14 3.10 -4.51
C ASN A 11 -4.15 2.25 -3.69
N LEU A 12 -4.60 1.85 -2.49
CA LEU A 12 -3.83 1.05 -1.55
C LEU A 12 -4.31 -0.40 -1.59
N HIS A 13 -3.38 -1.33 -1.77
CA HIS A 13 -3.63 -2.77 -1.77
C HIS A 13 -3.24 -3.39 -0.43
N LYS A 14 -4.04 -4.33 0.06
CA LYS A 14 -3.75 -5.09 1.28
C LYS A 14 -2.96 -6.33 0.91
N ILE A 15 -1.72 -6.42 1.39
CA ILE A 15 -0.82 -7.53 1.06
C ILE A 15 -0.10 -8.06 2.29
N ARG A 16 0.43 -9.28 2.17
CA ARG A 16 1.27 -9.93 3.18
C ARG A 16 2.73 -9.81 2.76
N ILE A 17 3.58 -9.33 3.66
CA ILE A 17 5.02 -9.20 3.43
C ILE A 17 5.76 -9.86 4.60
N LEU A 18 6.88 -10.51 4.31
CA LEU A 18 7.84 -10.96 5.31
C LEU A 18 8.73 -9.77 5.70
N ASP A 19 8.65 -9.33 6.95
CA ASP A 19 9.52 -8.28 7.48
C ASP A 19 10.96 -8.80 7.65
N LYS A 20 11.96 -7.90 7.70
CA LYS A 20 13.38 -8.26 7.90
C LYS A 20 13.64 -9.04 9.20
N ARG A 21 12.68 -9.01 10.12
CA ARG A 21 12.65 -9.76 11.40
C ARG A 21 11.94 -11.12 11.31
N GLY A 22 11.57 -11.59 10.11
CA GLY A 22 10.96 -12.90 9.87
C GLY A 22 9.46 -13.00 10.20
N LYS A 23 8.79 -11.89 10.57
CA LYS A 23 7.35 -11.88 10.86
C LYS A 23 6.54 -11.58 9.61
N ILE A 24 5.43 -12.29 9.42
CA ILE A 24 4.49 -12.07 8.32
C ILE A 24 3.46 -11.01 8.73
N CYS A 25 3.52 -9.84 8.12
CA CYS A 25 2.64 -8.71 8.43
C CYS A 25 1.65 -8.42 7.29
N LYS A 26 0.42 -8.02 7.64
CA LYS A 26 -0.58 -7.53 6.68
C LYS A 26 -0.54 -6.01 6.64
N ILE A 27 -0.15 -5.43 5.50
CA ILE A 27 0.07 -3.97 5.36
C ILE A 27 -0.66 -3.46 4.12
N TYR A 28 -1.09 -2.19 4.17
CA TYR A 28 -1.61 -1.46 3.02
C TYR A 28 -0.47 -0.78 2.25
N VAL A 29 -0.30 -1.13 0.98
CA VAL A 29 0.82 -0.66 0.15
C VAL A 29 0.27 -0.12 -1.18
N SER A 30 0.84 0.99 -1.65
CA SER A 30 0.46 1.55 -2.95
C SER A 30 1.04 0.73 -4.11
N ALA A 31 0.37 0.77 -5.26
CA ALA A 31 0.85 0.08 -6.47
C ALA A 31 2.26 0.53 -6.90
N ARG A 32 2.60 1.82 -6.68
CA ARG A 32 3.94 2.36 -6.99
C ARG A 32 5.03 1.77 -6.10
N ALA A 33 4.75 1.64 -4.79
CA ALA A 33 5.68 1.00 -3.87
C ALA A 33 5.89 -0.47 -4.23
N LEU A 34 4.83 -1.18 -4.63
CA LEU A 34 4.93 -2.57 -5.12
C LEU A 34 5.80 -2.74 -6.37
N LYS A 35 5.87 -1.72 -7.23
CA LYS A 35 6.69 -1.74 -8.45
C LYS A 35 8.15 -1.37 -8.19
N LYS A 36 8.39 -0.42 -7.27
CA LYS A 36 9.73 0.11 -6.98
C LYS A 36 10.53 -0.79 -6.04
N ASN A 37 9.86 -1.47 -5.10
CA ASN A 37 10.52 -2.24 -4.07
C ASN A 37 10.41 -3.74 -4.33
N GLU A 38 11.52 -4.45 -4.13
CA GLU A 38 11.56 -5.91 -4.11
C GLU A 38 11.03 -6.42 -2.77
N PHE A 39 9.70 -6.50 -2.64
CA PHE A 39 9.06 -7.14 -1.51
C PHE A 39 9.01 -8.65 -1.72
N ARG A 40 9.47 -9.44 -0.72
CA ARG A 40 9.14 -10.87 -0.65
C ARG A 40 7.66 -11.01 -0.28
N ARG A 41 6.82 -11.19 -1.31
CA ARG A 41 5.40 -11.51 -1.17
C ARG A 41 5.28 -12.97 -0.76
N VAL A 42 4.48 -13.24 0.28
CA VAL A 42 4.10 -14.59 0.72
C VAL A 42 2.59 -14.74 0.58
#